data_AF-F9P422-F1
#
_entry.id   AF-F9P422-F1
#
_cell.length_a   1.000
_cell.length_b   1.000
_cell.length_c   1.000
_cell.angle_alpha   90.00
_cell.angle_beta   90.00
_cell.angle_gamma   90.00
#
_symmetry.space_group_name_H-M   'P 1'
#
loop_
_entity.id
_entity.type
_entity.pdbx_description
1 polymer ?
#
loop_
_entity_poly.entity_id
_entity_poly.type
_entity_poly.pdbx_seq_one_letter_code
_entity_poly.pdbx_strand_id
1 'polypeptide(L)'
;MFALVLQGLRIAIPAALLLAIPAESVQNLLSAMPAWLSDGMAIGGGMVVAVGYAMVINMMATREVWPFFAIGFALAAVSQLTLIALGTIGVAIALIYLNLSKKGGNGGGGGSATSNDPIGDILEDY
;
A
#
# COMPACT_ATOMS: atom_id res chain seq x y z
N MET A 1 -17.95 -6.32 24.94
CA MET A 1 -19.14 -6.64 24.13
C MET A 1 -20.02 -5.41 23.86
N PHE A 2 -20.45 -4.65 24.88
CA PHE A 2 -21.30 -3.45 24.72
C PHE A 2 -20.67 -2.33 23.84
N ALA A 3 -19.35 -2.09 23.96
CA ALA A 3 -18.63 -1.09 23.15
C ALA A 3 -18.57 -1.41 21.64
N LEU A 4 -18.56 -2.70 21.28
CA LEU A 4 -18.52 -3.17 19.88
C LEU A 4 -19.89 -2.94 19.21
N VAL A 5 -20.98 -3.15 19.96
CA VAL A 5 -22.35 -2.88 19.52
C VAL A 5 -22.56 -1.37 19.29
N LEU A 6 -22.09 -0.51 20.19
CA LEU A 6 -22.12 0.95 20.02
C LEU A 6 -21.32 1.44 18.80
N GLN A 7 -20.18 0.80 18.48
CA GLN A 7 -19.42 1.09 17.27
C GLN A 7 -20.09 0.58 15.99
N GLY A 8 -20.76 -0.58 16.04
CA GLY A 8 -21.58 -1.05 14.91
C GLY A 8 -22.78 -0.14 14.67
N LEU A 9 -23.41 0.33 15.74
CA LEU A 9 -24.59 1.20 15.69
C LEU A 9 -24.29 2.55 15.01
N ARG A 10 -23.09 3.12 15.17
CA ARG A 10 -22.70 4.38 14.50
C ARG A 10 -22.64 4.26 12.97
N ILE A 11 -22.40 3.07 12.45
CA ILE A 11 -22.37 2.76 11.01
C ILE A 11 -23.77 2.32 10.55
N ALA A 12 -24.50 1.60 11.41
CA ALA A 12 -25.84 1.10 11.10
C ALA A 12 -26.91 2.20 11.05
N ILE A 13 -26.87 3.19 11.94
CA ILE A 13 -27.84 4.31 11.93
C ILE A 13 -27.84 5.07 10.59
N PRO A 14 -26.70 5.55 10.04
CA PRO A 14 -26.70 6.25 8.76
C PRO A 14 -27.06 5.34 7.58
N ALA A 15 -26.66 4.06 7.63
CA ALA A 15 -27.04 3.09 6.60
C ALA A 15 -28.56 2.82 6.58
N ALA A 16 -29.19 2.69 7.75
CA ALA A 16 -30.63 2.48 7.88
C ALA A 16 -31.43 3.72 7.43
N LEU A 17 -30.92 4.92 7.74
CA LEU A 17 -31.52 6.19 7.31
C LEU A 17 -31.46 6.36 5.78
N LEU A 18 -30.35 5.93 5.15
CA LEU A 18 -30.24 5.89 3.69
C LEU A 18 -31.16 4.85 3.04
N LEU A 19 -31.35 3.68 3.65
CA LEU A 19 -32.24 2.63 3.14
C LEU A 19 -33.73 3.02 3.24
N ALA A 20 -34.08 3.85 4.23
CA ALA A 20 -35.44 4.37 4.38
C ALA A 20 -35.83 5.41 3.31
N ILE A 21 -34.87 5.97 2.57
CA ILE A 21 -35.12 6.91 1.48
C ILE A 21 -35.45 6.11 0.20
N PRO A 22 -36.60 6.36 -0.47
CA PRO A 22 -36.98 5.61 -1.66
C PRO A 22 -36.00 5.82 -2.82
N ALA A 23 -35.62 4.71 -3.45
CA ALA A 23 -34.64 4.65 -4.53
C ALA A 23 -35.00 5.55 -5.74
N GLU A 24 -36.28 5.79 -6.00
CA GLU A 24 -36.76 6.67 -7.07
C GLU A 24 -36.43 8.16 -6.82
N SER A 25 -36.46 8.61 -5.56
CA SER A 25 -36.03 9.98 -5.25
C SER A 25 -34.53 10.14 -5.45
N VAL A 26 -33.74 9.11 -5.14
CA VAL A 26 -32.29 9.11 -5.36
C VAL A 26 -31.95 9.01 -6.84
N GLN A 27 -32.65 8.17 -7.60
CA GLN A 27 -32.46 8.03 -9.06
C GLN A 27 -32.84 9.28 -9.82
N ASN A 28 -33.97 9.94 -9.51
CA ASN A 28 -34.34 11.21 -10.14
C ASN A 28 -33.32 12.33 -9.86
N LEU A 29 -32.75 12.34 -8.65
CA LEU A 29 -31.70 13.30 -8.26
C LEU A 29 -30.36 12.98 -8.94
N LEU A 30 -30.06 11.69 -9.16
CA LEU A 30 -28.94 11.24 -9.98
C LEU A 30 -29.13 11.56 -11.47
N SER A 31 -30.34 11.44 -12.01
CA SER A 31 -30.66 11.76 -13.40
C SER A 31 -30.63 13.27 -13.68
N ALA A 32 -30.83 14.09 -12.64
CA ALA A 32 -30.68 15.54 -12.70
C ALA A 32 -29.22 16.00 -12.53
N MET A 33 -28.26 15.10 -12.23
CA MET A 33 -26.86 15.48 -12.14
C MET A 33 -26.30 15.82 -13.52
N PRO A 34 -25.64 16.98 -13.66
CA PRO A 34 -25.01 17.37 -14.91
C PRO A 34 -23.80 16.48 -15.21
N ALA A 35 -23.58 16.19 -16.49
CA ALA A 35 -22.52 15.28 -16.96
C ALA A 35 -21.13 15.60 -16.39
N TRP A 36 -20.78 16.89 -16.24
CA TRP A 36 -19.49 17.31 -15.70
C TRP A 36 -19.21 16.81 -14.28
N LEU A 37 -20.26 16.62 -13.45
CA LEU A 37 -20.10 16.15 -12.08
C LEU A 37 -19.92 14.62 -12.04
N SER A 38 -20.68 13.91 -12.87
CA SER A 38 -20.52 12.45 -13.03
C SER A 38 -19.15 12.11 -13.61
N ASP A 39 -18.72 12.83 -14.65
CA ASP A 39 -17.41 12.65 -15.27
C ASP A 39 -16.28 13.05 -14.32
N GLY A 40 -16.46 14.14 -13.56
CA GLY A 40 -15.53 14.56 -12.52
C GLY A 40 -15.37 13.53 -11.40
N MET A 41 -16.47 12.91 -10.96
CA MET A 41 -16.42 11.81 -9.98
C MET A 41 -15.78 10.54 -10.54
N ALA A 42 -16.01 10.21 -11.82
CA ALA A 42 -15.37 9.05 -12.45
C ALA A 42 -13.85 9.23 -12.57
N ILE A 43 -13.39 10.39 -13.02
CA ILE A 43 -11.96 10.71 -13.11
C ILE A 43 -11.33 10.82 -11.72
N GLY A 44 -12.02 11.48 -10.78
CA GLY A 44 -11.59 11.59 -9.38
C GLY A 44 -11.46 10.23 -8.70
N GLY A 45 -12.42 9.33 -8.93
CA GLY A 45 -12.38 7.95 -8.43
C GLY A 45 -11.16 7.19 -8.96
N GLY A 46 -10.81 7.36 -10.23
CA GLY A 46 -9.59 6.80 -10.82
C GLY A 46 -8.31 7.33 -10.18
N MET A 47 -8.23 8.63 -9.90
CA MET A 47 -7.07 9.24 -9.25
C MET A 47 -6.91 8.84 -7.78
N VAL A 48 -8.01 8.62 -7.05
CA VAL A 48 -7.96 8.17 -5.64
C VAL A 48 -7.28 6.81 -5.51
N VAL A 49 -7.43 5.91 -6.49
CA VAL A 49 -6.76 4.61 -6.49
C VAL A 49 -5.22 4.77 -6.55
N ALA A 50 -4.71 5.75 -7.30
CA ALA A 50 -3.28 6.05 -7.35
C ALA A 50 -2.73 6.50 -5.99
N VAL A 51 -3.50 7.30 -5.24
CA VAL A 51 -3.16 7.72 -3.87
C VAL A 51 -3.11 6.51 -2.92
N GLY A 52 -4.03 5.56 -3.07
CA GLY A 52 -4.03 4.31 -2.31
C GLY A 52 -2.75 3.50 -2.50
N TYR A 53 -2.29 3.31 -3.74
CA TYR A 53 -1.01 2.66 -4.02
C TYR A 53 0.18 3.46 -3.46
N ALA A 54 0.15 4.78 -3.56
CA ALA A 54 1.19 5.63 -3.00
C ALA A 54 1.31 5.49 -1.48
N MET A 55 0.20 5.35 -0.75
CA MET A 55 0.20 5.12 0.70
C MET A 55 0.92 3.81 1.06
N VAL A 56 0.67 2.74 0.31
CA VAL A 56 1.33 1.44 0.52
C VAL A 56 2.82 1.53 0.19
N ILE A 57 3.17 2.11 -0.95
CA ILE A 57 4.57 2.26 -1.39
C ILE A 57 5.34 3.12 -0.40
N ASN A 58 4.78 4.24 0.06
CA ASN A 58 5.43 5.14 0.99
C ASN A 58 5.77 4.47 2.34
N MET A 59 4.98 3.50 2.77
CA MET A 59 5.25 2.75 4.01
C MET A 59 6.34 1.68 3.84
N MET A 60 6.62 1.25 2.61
CA MET A 60 7.68 0.27 2.29
C MET A 60 8.93 0.92 1.68
N ALA A 61 8.87 2.20 1.32
CA ALA A 61 9.92 2.88 0.58
C ALA A 61 11.15 3.16 1.45
N THR A 62 12.15 2.27 1.38
CA THR A 62 13.51 2.55 1.82
C THR A 62 14.41 2.84 0.60
N ARG A 63 15.53 3.53 0.81
CA ARG A 63 16.48 3.91 -0.27
C ARG A 63 17.03 2.70 -1.03
N GLU A 64 17.06 1.54 -0.40
CA GLU A 64 17.59 0.29 -0.97
C GLU A 64 16.59 -0.43 -1.88
N VAL A 65 15.28 -0.27 -1.66
CA VAL A 65 14.22 -0.93 -2.47
C VAL A 65 13.74 -0.11 -3.66
N TRP A 66 14.19 1.14 -3.79
CA TRP A 66 13.87 2.03 -4.91
C TRP A 66 14.23 1.46 -6.29
N PRO A 67 15.42 0.85 -6.49
CA PRO A 67 15.76 0.19 -7.76
C PRO A 67 14.86 -1.00 -8.08
N PHE A 68 14.48 -1.80 -7.07
CA PHE A 68 13.56 -2.92 -7.23
C PHE A 68 12.15 -2.47 -7.63
N PHE A 69 11.69 -1.35 -7.06
CA PHE A 69 10.43 -0.72 -7.43
C PHE A 69 10.43 -0.24 -8.90
N ALA A 70 11.49 0.44 -9.34
CA ALA A 70 11.59 0.94 -10.72
C ALA A 70 11.63 -0.21 -11.75
N ILE A 71 12.34 -1.30 -11.45
CA ILE A 71 12.39 -2.49 -12.32
C ILE A 71 11.00 -3.15 -12.41
N GLY A 72 10.32 -3.33 -11.27
CA GLY A 72 8.97 -3.90 -11.23
C GLY A 72 7.96 -3.02 -11.98
N PHE A 73 8.07 -1.70 -11.87
CA PHE A 73 7.24 -0.74 -12.59
C PHE A 73 7.47 -0.80 -14.11
N ALA A 74 8.72 -0.83 -14.57
CA ALA A 74 9.05 -0.95 -15.99
C ALA A 74 8.54 -2.28 -16.59
N LEU A 75 8.69 -3.39 -15.85
CA LEU A 75 8.15 -4.69 -16.24
C LEU A 75 6.62 -4.69 -16.30
N ALA A 76 5.94 -4.06 -15.34
CA ALA A 76 4.48 -3.93 -15.31
C ALA A 76 3.93 -3.07 -16.47
N ALA A 77 4.68 -2.04 -16.90
CA ALA A 77 4.24 -1.13 -17.96
C ALA A 77 4.32 -1.75 -19.36
N VAL A 78 5.28 -2.65 -19.61
CA VAL A 78 5.52 -3.26 -20.93
C VAL A 78 4.87 -4.64 -21.06
N SER A 79 4.71 -5.36 -19.96
CA SER A 79 4.25 -6.74 -19.98
C SER A 79 2.76 -6.84 -19.65
N GLN A 80 1.96 -7.48 -20.51
CA GLN A 80 0.55 -7.84 -20.21
C GLN A 80 0.45 -9.01 -19.21
N LEU A 81 1.41 -9.13 -18.30
CA LEU A 81 1.47 -10.22 -17.33
C LEU A 81 0.42 -9.98 -16.24
N THR A 82 -0.18 -11.08 -15.76
CA THR A 82 -1.15 -11.01 -14.67
C THR A 82 -0.49 -10.54 -13.38
N LEU A 83 -1.27 -9.95 -12.46
CA LEU A 83 -0.78 -9.53 -11.14
C LEU A 83 -0.11 -10.68 -10.37
N ILE A 84 -0.61 -11.91 -10.56
CA ILE A 84 -0.04 -13.13 -9.99
C ILE A 84 1.39 -13.35 -10.53
N ALA A 85 1.58 -13.27 -11.85
CA ALA A 85 2.87 -13.51 -12.48
C ALA A 85 3.93 -12.47 -12.07
N LEU A 86 3.53 -11.20 -11.98
CA LEU A 86 4.45 -10.15 -11.54
C LEU A 86 4.78 -10.28 -10.04
N GLY A 87 3.80 -10.67 -9.22
CA GLY A 87 4.00 -10.95 -7.79
C GLY A 87 4.94 -12.13 -7.53
N THR A 88 4.81 -13.23 -8.26
CA THR A 88 5.69 -14.40 -8.09
C THR A 88 7.12 -14.11 -8.51
N ILE A 89 7.32 -13.34 -9.60
CA ILE A 89 8.66 -12.88 -10.02
C ILE A 89 9.27 -11.96 -8.95
N GLY A 90 8.50 -11.01 -8.40
CA GLY A 90 8.96 -10.12 -7.33
C GLY A 90 9.39 -10.89 -6.08
N VAL A 91 8.61 -11.88 -5.65
CA VAL A 91 8.95 -12.76 -4.52
C VAL A 91 10.19 -13.60 -4.81
N ALA A 92 10.34 -14.13 -6.03
CA ALA A 92 11.53 -14.89 -6.41
C ALA A 92 12.81 -14.04 -6.33
N ILE A 93 12.76 -12.80 -6.84
CA ILE A 93 13.88 -11.85 -6.76
C ILE A 93 14.18 -11.48 -5.30
N ALA A 94 13.15 -11.25 -4.47
CA ALA A 94 13.32 -10.96 -3.06
C ALA A 94 13.97 -12.12 -2.29
N LEU A 95 13.55 -13.36 -2.54
CA LEU A 95 14.15 -14.55 -1.92
C LEU A 95 15.60 -14.75 -2.35
N ILE A 96 15.93 -14.53 -3.62
CA ILE A 96 17.31 -14.58 -4.12
C ILE A 96 18.16 -13.51 -3.42
N TYR A 97 17.68 -12.27 -3.35
CA TYR A 97 18.40 -11.18 -2.68
C TYR A 97 18.63 -11.46 -1.20
N LEU A 98 17.61 -11.95 -0.48
CA LEU A 98 17.74 -12.32 0.93
C LEU A 98 18.69 -13.51 1.12
N ASN A 99 18.64 -14.51 0.24
CA ASN A 99 19.56 -15.66 0.31
C ASN A 99 21.01 -15.23 0.04
N LEU A 100 21.22 -14.36 -0.96
CA LEU A 100 22.54 -13.85 -1.33
C LEU A 100 23.10 -12.91 -0.26
N SER A 101 22.27 -12.03 0.30
CA SER A 101 22.65 -11.14 1.42
C SER A 101 22.99 -11.93 2.68
N LYS A 102 22.19 -12.96 3.01
CA LYS A 102 22.45 -13.85 4.16
C LYS A 102 23.68 -14.75 3.97
N LYS A 103 24.08 -15.04 2.72
CA LYS A 103 25.25 -15.86 2.38
C LYS A 103 26.52 -15.04 2.13
N GLY A 104 26.39 -13.74 1.87
CA GLY A 104 27.49 -12.77 1.76
C GLY A 104 28.01 -12.23 3.10
N GLY A 105 27.37 -12.55 4.22
CA GLY A 105 27.77 -12.12 5.56
C GLY A 105 28.87 -12.94 6.25
N ASN A 106 29.60 -13.82 5.55
CA ASN A 106 30.65 -14.67 6.15
C ASN A 106 31.95 -14.70 5.31
N GLY A 107 32.50 -13.54 4.99
CA GLY A 107 33.80 -13.38 4.32
C GLY A 107 34.43 -12.06 4.76
N GLY A 108 35.54 -12.12 5.48
CA GLY A 108 36.08 -11.02 6.29
C GLY A 108 36.65 -9.82 5.54
N GLY A 109 36.92 -8.75 6.30
CA GLY A 109 37.66 -7.58 5.86
C GLY A 109 37.11 -6.29 6.47
N GLY A 110 37.85 -5.71 7.42
CA GLY A 110 37.42 -4.60 8.27
C GLY A 110 37.06 -3.30 7.55
N GLY A 111 36.21 -2.52 8.20
CA GLY A 111 35.82 -1.18 7.78
C GLY A 111 34.72 -0.65 8.70
N SER A 112 35.12 0.23 9.60
CA SER A 112 34.30 1.03 10.53
C SER A 112 32.89 1.35 10.01
N ALA A 113 31.87 0.88 10.73
CA ALA A 113 30.51 1.37 10.63
C ALA A 113 29.96 1.50 12.05
N THR A 114 30.13 2.70 12.60
CA THR A 114 29.56 3.23 13.83
C THR A 114 28.11 2.76 14.03
N SER A 115 27.94 1.83 14.96
CA SER A 115 26.65 1.46 15.55
C SER A 115 26.01 2.72 16.13
N ASN A 116 24.83 3.09 15.64
CA ASN A 116 23.98 4.12 16.27
C ASN A 116 23.15 3.51 17.41
N ASP A 117 23.67 2.45 18.06
CA ASP A 117 22.99 1.73 19.13
C ASP A 117 23.63 2.14 20.47
N PRO A 118 23.06 3.13 21.18
CA PRO A 118 23.64 3.67 22.42
C PRO A 118 23.67 2.64 23.56
N ILE A 119 23.00 1.49 23.39
CA ILE A 119 23.03 0.37 24.35
C ILE A 119 24.20 -0.58 24.06
N GLY A 120 24.68 -0.66 22.80
CA GLY A 120 25.82 -1.48 22.42
C GLY A 120 27.14 -0.92 22.98
N ASP A 121 27.33 0.39 22.86
CA ASP A 121 28.53 1.09 23.33
C ASP A 121 28.74 0.94 24.85
N ILE A 122 27.65 0.78 25.64
CA ILE A 122 27.73 0.62 27.11
C ILE A 122 28.14 -0.81 27.51
N LEU A 123 27.90 -1.80 26.65
CA LEU A 123 28.22 -3.20 26.90
C LEU A 123 29.65 -3.57 26.48
N GLU A 124 30.26 -2.84 25.54
CA GLU A 124 31.66 -3.04 25.13
C GLU A 124 32.69 -2.35 26.05
N ASP A 125 32.27 -1.36 26.85
CA ASP A 125 33.14 -0.58 27.76
C ASP A 125 33.32 -1.20 29.17
N TYR A 126 32.89 -2.45 29.39
CA TYR A 126 33.11 -3.23 30.62
C TYR A 126 33.75 -4.59 30.33
#